data_AF-A0A3A4KB86-F1
#
_entry.id   AF-A0A3A4KB86-F1
#
_cell.length_a   1.000
_cell.length_b   1.000
_cell.length_c   1.000
_cell.angle_alpha   90.00
_cell.angle_beta   90.00
_cell.angle_gamma   90.00
#
_symmetry.space_group_name_H-M   'P 1'
#
loop_
_entity.id
_entity.type
_entity.pdbx_description
1 polymer ?
#
loop_
_entity_poly.entity_id
_entity_poly.type
_entity_poly.pdbx_seq_one_letter_code
_entity_poly.pdbx_strand_id
1 'polypeptide(L)'
;MSLLGEPDHHPDKRQLVGLLKAYEQAGFMVGLSVVTLAEQRRAGQAGQRLLWWSSRLIRVPVSEEIAEHARDLLDAAGLDGHRSVVDALVVATAATSPDQARVVSSDASHIPKLCAAASEGRPLAVEFRHV
;
A
#
# COMPACT_ATOMS: atom_id res chain seq x y z
N MET A 1 -0.51 9.21 -8.41
CA MET A 1 -0.43 8.72 -9.81
C MET A 1 0.12 7.30 -9.75
N SER A 2 -0.69 6.23 -9.95
CA SER A 2 -0.20 4.85 -9.77
C SER A 2 0.88 4.44 -10.78
N LEU A 3 2.02 3.97 -10.27
CA LEU A 3 3.16 3.46 -11.06
C LEU A 3 2.80 2.24 -11.91
N LEU A 4 1.83 1.42 -11.49
CA LEU A 4 1.39 0.24 -12.25
C LEU A 4 0.71 0.63 -13.58
N GLY A 5 0.17 1.84 -13.66
CA GLY A 5 -0.40 2.39 -14.90
C GLY A 5 0.62 2.97 -15.88
N GLU A 6 1.88 3.14 -15.47
CA GLU A 6 2.92 3.74 -16.31
C GLU A 6 3.44 2.77 -17.40
N PRO A 7 4.13 3.24 -18.45
CA PRO A 7 4.77 2.37 -19.44
C PRO A 7 5.85 1.47 -18.82
N ASP A 8 6.11 0.31 -19.41
CA ASP A 8 7.06 -0.68 -18.84
C ASP A 8 8.51 -0.19 -18.78
N HIS A 9 8.87 0.82 -19.59
CA HIS A 9 10.19 1.45 -19.54
C HIS A 9 10.30 2.54 -18.46
N HIS A 10 9.22 2.89 -17.75
CA HIS A 10 9.27 3.90 -16.69
C HIS A 10 10.18 3.42 -15.55
N PRO A 11 11.20 4.18 -15.13
CA PRO A 11 12.20 3.73 -14.16
C PRO A 11 11.55 3.26 -12.85
N ASP A 12 10.69 4.08 -12.26
CA ASP A 12 10.05 3.77 -10.98
C ASP A 12 9.08 2.59 -11.07
N LYS A 13 8.42 2.39 -12.23
CA LYS A 13 7.62 1.19 -12.47
C LYS A 13 8.49 -0.07 -12.50
N ARG A 14 9.65 -0.02 -13.18
CA ARG A 14 10.58 -1.16 -13.21
C ARG A 14 11.10 -1.47 -11.82
N GLN A 15 11.41 -0.44 -11.04
CA GLN A 15 11.82 -0.59 -9.64
C GLN A 15 10.72 -1.23 -8.80
N LEU A 16 9.48 -0.73 -8.89
CA LEU A 16 8.33 -1.32 -8.20
C LEU A 16 8.16 -2.80 -8.57
N VAL A 17 8.05 -3.13 -9.86
CA VAL A 17 7.87 -4.51 -10.32
C VAL A 17 9.03 -5.42 -9.88
N GLY A 18 10.26 -4.90 -9.89
CA GLY A 18 11.44 -5.61 -9.39
C GLY A 18 11.34 -5.93 -7.90
N LEU A 19 10.93 -4.96 -7.08
CA LEU A 19 10.72 -5.15 -5.64
C LEU A 19 9.61 -6.15 -5.35
N LEU A 20 8.46 -6.07 -6.04
CA LEU A 20 7.35 -7.01 -5.85
C LEU A 20 7.81 -8.45 -6.13
N LYS A 21 8.57 -8.68 -7.22
CA LYS A 21 9.15 -9.99 -7.54
C LYS A 21 10.16 -10.46 -6.49
N ALA A 22 11.03 -9.55 -6.01
CA ALA A 22 12.01 -9.89 -4.99
C ALA A 22 11.35 -10.29 -3.67
N TYR A 23 10.27 -9.61 -3.28
CA TYR A 23 9.51 -9.96 -2.08
C TYR A 23 8.75 -11.28 -2.25
N GLU A 24 8.14 -11.52 -3.41
CA GLU A 24 7.52 -12.82 -3.71
C GLU A 24 8.55 -13.97 -3.62
N GLN A 25 9.74 -13.78 -4.17
CA GLN A 25 10.85 -14.74 -4.06
C GLN A 25 11.36 -14.93 -2.64
N ALA A 26 11.27 -13.90 -1.80
CA ALA A 26 11.59 -13.96 -0.38
C ALA A 26 10.45 -14.55 0.49
N GLY A 27 9.35 -15.01 -0.13
CA GLY A 27 8.23 -15.65 0.55
C GLY A 27 7.13 -14.71 1.05
N PHE A 28 7.18 -13.42 0.69
CA PHE A 28 6.11 -12.49 1.04
C PHE A 28 4.88 -12.72 0.15
N MET A 29 3.70 -12.60 0.74
CA MET A 29 2.46 -12.41 -0.01
C MET A 29 2.42 -10.97 -0.53
N VAL A 30 2.33 -10.81 -1.85
CA VAL A 30 2.28 -9.50 -2.51
C VAL A 30 0.83 -9.15 -2.85
N GLY A 31 0.30 -8.09 -2.23
CA GLY A 31 -1.09 -7.71 -2.36
C GLY A 31 -1.31 -6.19 -2.43
N LEU A 32 -2.57 -5.83 -2.66
CA LEU A 32 -3.09 -4.46 -2.60
C LEU A 32 -4.36 -4.42 -1.75
N SER A 33 -4.56 -3.34 -1.00
CA SER A 33 -5.85 -3.09 -0.36
C SER A 33 -6.89 -2.71 -1.41
N VAL A 34 -8.11 -3.26 -1.32
CA VAL A 34 -9.15 -3.04 -2.35
C VAL A 34 -9.52 -1.56 -2.54
N VAL A 35 -9.28 -0.71 -1.54
CA VAL A 35 -9.52 0.75 -1.66
C VAL A 35 -8.60 1.41 -2.69
N THR A 36 -7.42 0.85 -2.95
CA THR A 36 -6.51 1.32 -4.00
C THR A 36 -7.14 1.19 -5.39
N LEU A 37 -8.07 0.26 -5.60
CA LEU A 37 -8.81 0.14 -6.87
C LEU A 37 -9.72 1.35 -7.13
N ALA A 38 -10.31 1.91 -6.06
CA ALA A 38 -11.18 3.08 -6.14
C ALA A 38 -10.37 4.39 -6.20
N GLU A 39 -9.27 4.45 -5.48
CA GLU A 39 -8.38 5.61 -5.41
C GLU A 39 -7.61 5.82 -6.74
N GLN A 40 -6.96 4.77 -7.25
CA GLN A 40 -6.12 4.85 -8.44
C GLN A 40 -6.96 4.68 -9.70
N ARG A 41 -7.68 5.73 -10.09
CA ARG A 41 -8.49 5.75 -11.31
C ARG A 41 -7.68 6.22 -12.52
N ARG A 42 -7.64 5.39 -13.56
CA ARG A 42 -6.99 5.71 -14.85
C ARG A 42 -7.87 5.26 -16.01
N ALA A 43 -7.82 6.01 -17.10
CA ALA A 43 -8.51 5.68 -18.36
C ALA A 43 -7.50 5.26 -19.45
N GLY A 44 -8.03 4.75 -20.57
CA GLY A 44 -7.24 4.37 -21.74
C GLY A 44 -6.19 3.29 -21.44
N GLN A 45 -5.06 3.34 -22.14
CA GLN A 45 -3.99 2.35 -22.02
C GLN A 45 -3.40 2.28 -20.60
N ALA A 46 -3.30 3.41 -19.90
CA ALA A 46 -2.82 3.43 -18.52
C ALA A 46 -3.78 2.68 -17.57
N GLY A 47 -5.09 2.83 -17.78
CA GLY A 47 -6.12 2.07 -17.05
C GLY A 47 -6.04 0.57 -17.32
N GLN A 48 -5.85 0.18 -18.59
CA GLN A 48 -5.69 -1.24 -18.95
C GLN A 48 -4.46 -1.87 -18.28
N ARG A 49 -3.31 -1.16 -18.29
CA ARG A 49 -2.09 -1.63 -17.60
C ARG A 49 -2.30 -1.75 -16.10
N LEU A 50 -2.93 -0.75 -15.47
CA LEU A 50 -3.24 -0.77 -14.04
C LEU A 50 -4.13 -1.97 -13.69
N LEU A 51 -5.21 -2.20 -14.43
CA LEU A 51 -6.11 -3.34 -14.20
C LEU A 51 -5.40 -4.69 -14.35
N TRP A 52 -4.56 -4.83 -15.38
CA TRP A 52 -3.79 -6.05 -15.61
C TRP A 52 -2.78 -6.33 -14.49
N TRP A 53 -2.05 -5.31 -14.02
CA TRP A 53 -1.11 -5.51 -12.91
C TRP A 53 -1.86 -5.80 -11.60
N SER A 54 -2.93 -5.06 -11.32
CA SER A 54 -3.75 -5.27 -10.11
C SER A 54 -4.48 -6.62 -10.09
N SER A 55 -4.69 -7.28 -11.23
CA SER A 55 -5.27 -8.63 -11.26
C SER A 55 -4.27 -9.73 -10.87
N ARG A 56 -2.97 -9.41 -10.78
CA ARG A 56 -1.90 -10.34 -10.42
C ARG A 56 -1.50 -10.24 -8.94
N LEU A 57 -2.08 -9.29 -8.22
CA LEU A 57 -1.82 -9.05 -6.81
C LEU A 57 -2.99 -9.62 -5.99
N ILE A 58 -2.67 -10.10 -4.79
CA ILE A 58 -3.70 -10.50 -3.82
C ILE A 58 -4.52 -9.26 -3.46
N ARG A 59 -5.85 -9.35 -3.56
CA ARG A 59 -6.74 -8.26 -3.16
C ARG A 59 -7.16 -8.49 -1.72
N VAL A 60 -6.79 -7.56 -0.84
CA VAL A 60 -7.12 -7.62 0.58
C VAL A 60 -8.35 -6.75 0.85
N PRO A 61 -9.50 -7.34 1.25
CA PRO A 61 -10.69 -6.57 1.62
C PRO A 61 -10.42 -5.66 2.81
N VAL A 62 -11.14 -4.54 2.88
CA VAL A 62 -11.17 -3.69 4.07
C VAL A 62 -12.37 -4.12 4.92
N SER A 63 -12.10 -4.65 6.11
CA SER A 63 -13.11 -4.97 7.12
C SER A 63 -13.37 -3.78 8.05
N GLU A 64 -14.33 -3.92 8.95
CA GLU A 64 -14.60 -2.93 10.00
C GLU A 64 -13.37 -2.72 10.89
N GLU A 65 -12.71 -3.80 11.31
CA GLU A 65 -11.51 -3.74 12.17
C GLU A 65 -10.36 -3.00 11.47
N ILE A 66 -10.20 -3.17 10.15
CA ILE A 66 -9.21 -2.40 9.38
C ILE A 66 -9.58 -0.91 9.34
N ALA A 67 -10.86 -0.58 9.22
CA ALA A 67 -11.32 0.80 9.21
C ALA A 67 -11.14 1.48 10.58
N GLU A 68 -11.44 0.78 11.67
CA GLU A 68 -11.18 1.26 13.03
C GLU A 68 -9.69 1.45 13.30
N HIS A 69 -8.87 0.48 12.90
CA HIS A 69 -7.41 0.61 13.03
C HIS A 69 -6.89 1.80 12.20
N ALA A 70 -7.40 2.02 10.99
CA ALA A 70 -7.01 3.18 10.19
C ALA A 70 -7.38 4.52 10.86
N ARG A 71 -8.53 4.61 11.53
CA ARG A 71 -8.89 5.78 12.37
C ARG A 71 -7.84 6.00 13.45
N ASP A 72 -7.50 4.96 14.20
CA ASP A 72 -6.55 5.07 15.31
C ASP A 72 -5.14 5.46 14.82
N LEU A 73 -4.73 4.98 13.64
CA LEU A 73 -3.48 5.39 12.99
C LEU A 73 -3.47 6.87 12.60
N LEU A 74 -4.59 7.41 12.12
CA LEU A 74 -4.71 8.82 11.79
C LEU A 74 -4.57 9.70 13.05
N ASP A 75 -5.23 9.31 14.14
CA ASP A 75 -5.15 10.00 15.42
C ASP A 75 -3.71 9.95 15.98
N ALA A 76 -3.08 8.78 16.00
CA ALA A 76 -1.72 8.59 16.49
C ALA A 76 -0.68 9.35 15.63
N ALA A 77 -0.86 9.40 14.31
CA ALA A 77 0.02 10.12 13.41
C ALA A 77 -0.27 11.64 13.34
N GLY A 78 -1.35 12.12 13.97
CA GLY A 78 -1.80 13.51 13.90
C GLY A 78 -2.18 13.93 12.47
N LEU A 79 -2.78 13.03 11.69
CA LEU A 79 -3.14 13.24 10.28
C LEU A 79 -4.64 13.43 10.10
N ASP A 80 -5.02 14.31 9.18
CA ASP A 80 -6.42 14.54 8.82
C ASP A 80 -6.96 13.39 7.95
N GLY A 81 -8.03 12.74 8.42
CA GLY A 81 -8.68 11.63 7.72
C GLY A 81 -9.16 12.01 6.33
N HIS A 82 -9.60 13.24 6.08
CA HIS A 82 -10.06 13.63 4.74
C HIS A 82 -8.94 13.53 3.70
N ARG A 83 -7.68 13.75 4.09
CA ARG A 83 -6.52 13.72 3.18
C ARG A 83 -5.81 12.39 3.15
N SER A 84 -5.84 11.65 4.25
CA SER A 84 -4.97 10.49 4.45
C SER A 84 -5.71 9.19 4.73
N VAL A 85 -7.05 9.15 4.64
CA VAL A 85 -7.83 7.93 4.94
C VAL A 85 -7.44 6.74 4.05
N VAL A 86 -7.18 6.94 2.76
CA VAL A 86 -6.79 5.82 1.88
C VAL A 86 -5.40 5.28 2.28
N ASP A 87 -4.45 6.17 2.54
CA ASP A 87 -3.12 5.79 3.04
C ASP A 87 -3.22 5.02 4.37
N ALA A 88 -4.07 5.50 5.28
CA ALA A 88 -4.28 4.87 6.58
C ALA A 88 -4.92 3.49 6.43
N LEU A 89 -5.90 3.32 5.55
CA LEU A 89 -6.50 2.02 5.24
C LEU A 89 -5.50 1.04 4.62
N VAL A 90 -4.61 1.52 3.73
CA VAL A 90 -3.54 0.70 3.15
C VAL A 90 -2.56 0.23 4.23
N VAL A 91 -2.14 1.12 5.13
CA VAL A 91 -1.21 0.78 6.21
C VAL A 91 -1.88 -0.13 7.24
N ALA A 92 -3.11 0.14 7.64
CA ALA A 92 -3.90 -0.70 8.54
C ALA A 92 -4.10 -2.11 7.95
N THR A 93 -4.37 -2.20 6.65
CA THR A 93 -4.44 -3.48 5.92
C THR A 93 -3.12 -4.25 6.06
N ALA A 94 -1.97 -3.61 5.81
CA ALA A 94 -0.66 -4.25 5.97
C ALA A 94 -0.39 -4.67 7.43
N ALA A 95 -0.82 -3.87 8.39
CA ALA A 95 -0.70 -4.14 9.81
C ALA A 95 -1.58 -5.32 10.30
N THR A 96 -2.52 -5.83 9.50
CA THR A 96 -3.22 -7.08 9.86
C THR A 96 -2.34 -8.32 9.76
N SER A 97 -1.22 -8.25 9.04
CA SER A 97 -0.25 -9.34 9.01
C SER A 97 0.32 -9.55 10.42
N PRO A 98 0.31 -10.77 10.98
CA PRO A 98 0.93 -11.04 12.28
C PRO A 98 2.47 -10.99 12.21
N ASP A 99 3.03 -11.17 11.01
CA ASP A 99 4.48 -11.17 10.75
C ASP A 99 4.98 -9.82 10.20
N GLN A 100 6.21 -9.79 9.70
CA GLN A 100 6.80 -8.62 9.05
C GLN A 100 5.93 -8.16 7.86
N ALA A 101 5.56 -6.89 7.85
CA ALA A 101 4.78 -6.27 6.78
C ALA A 101 5.57 -5.13 6.12
N ARG A 102 5.33 -4.92 4.82
CA ARG A 102 5.95 -3.82 4.06
C ARG A 102 4.90 -3.08 3.24
N VAL A 103 4.89 -1.75 3.33
CA VAL A 103 4.10 -0.88 2.47
C VAL A 103 5.02 -0.26 1.42
N VAL A 104 4.78 -0.58 0.15
CA VAL A 104 5.54 -0.04 -0.99
C VAL A 104 4.75 1.08 -1.64
N SER A 105 5.27 2.30 -1.66
CA SER A 105 4.61 3.45 -2.28
C SER A 105 5.59 4.49 -2.79
N SER A 106 5.17 5.22 -3.83
CA SER A 106 5.86 6.44 -4.30
C SER A 106 5.46 7.68 -3.50
N ASP A 107 4.42 7.58 -2.67
CA ASP A 107 4.06 8.65 -1.77
C ASP A 107 4.84 8.52 -0.46
N ALA A 108 5.71 9.51 -0.20
CA ALA A 108 6.49 9.62 1.03
C ALA A 108 5.94 10.66 2.03
N SER A 109 4.77 11.25 1.77
CA SER A 109 4.22 12.35 2.58
C SER A 109 3.58 11.86 3.89
N HIS A 110 2.65 10.90 3.81
CA HIS A 110 1.88 10.42 4.97
C HIS A 110 2.21 8.98 5.37
N ILE A 111 2.40 8.09 4.39
CA ILE A 111 2.61 6.65 4.60
C ILE A 111 3.75 6.36 5.59
N PRO A 112 4.92 7.03 5.58
CA PRO A 112 5.96 6.75 6.56
C PRO A 112 5.53 7.00 8.01
N LYS A 113 4.72 8.04 8.26
CA LYS A 113 4.21 8.36 9.60
C LYS A 113 3.20 7.31 10.06
N LEU A 114 2.31 6.90 9.15
CA LEU A 114 1.32 5.86 9.42
C LEU A 114 1.99 4.51 9.69
N CYS A 115 3.03 4.14 8.92
CA CYS A 115 3.82 2.93 9.16
C CYS A 115 4.54 2.97 10.53
N ALA A 116 5.06 4.12 10.92
CA ALA A 116 5.67 4.30 12.24
C ALA A 116 4.63 4.12 13.37
N ALA A 117 3.46 4.77 13.25
CA ALA A 117 2.36 4.62 14.21
C ALA A 117 1.88 3.15 14.28
N ALA A 118 1.71 2.50 13.12
CA ALA A 118 1.30 1.09 13.06
C ALA A 118 2.34 0.13 13.64
N SER A 119 3.61 0.54 13.74
CA SER A 119 4.68 -0.27 14.32
C SER A 119 4.74 -0.19 15.84
N GLU A 120 4.09 0.82 16.44
CA GLU A 120 4.10 1.00 17.89
C GLU A 120 3.41 -0.19 18.59
N GLY A 121 4.12 -0.79 19.55
CA GLY A 121 3.62 -1.97 20.29
C GLY A 121 3.67 -3.30 19.51
N ARG A 122 4.12 -3.32 18.25
CA ARG A 122 4.30 -4.57 17.50
C ARG A 122 5.68 -5.19 17.74
N PRO A 123 5.79 -6.53 17.74
CA PRO A 123 7.08 -7.22 17.77
C PRO A 123 7.87 -7.03 16.46
N LEU A 124 7.17 -6.91 15.33
CA LEU A 124 7.74 -6.66 14.01
C LEU A 124 7.08 -5.43 13.38
N ALA A 125 7.91 -4.48 12.96
CA ALA A 125 7.49 -3.22 12.39
C ALA A 125 6.78 -3.40 11.03
N VAL A 126 5.91 -2.45 10.72
CA VAL A 126 5.39 -2.23 9.37
C VAL A 126 6.39 -1.33 8.65
N GLU A 127 7.21 -1.89 7.77
CA GLU A 127 8.26 -1.12 7.09
C GLU A 127 7.70 -0.34 5.90
N PHE A 128 8.11 0.91 5.77
CA PHE A 128 7.87 1.69 4.55
C PHE A 128 9.00 1.48 3.54
N ARG A 129 8.64 1.22 2.28
CA ARG A 129 9.57 1.16 1.16
C ARG A 129 9.17 2.15 0.06
N HIS A 130 9.95 3.21 -0.09
CA HIS A 130 9.78 4.18 -1.16
C HIS A 130 10.18 3.60 -2.53
N VAL A 131 9.44 3.96 -3.57
CA VAL A 131 9.70 3.59 -4.97
C VAL A 131 9.53 4.74 -5.93
#